data_AF-A0AAN6UG45-F1
#
_entry.id   AF-A0AAN6UG45-F1
#
_cell.length_a   1.000
_cell.length_b   1.000
_cell.length_c   1.000
_cell.angle_alpha   90.00
_cell.angle_beta   90.00
_cell.angle_gamma   90.00
#
_symmetry.space_group_name_H-M   'P 1'
#
loop_
_entity.id
_entity.type
_entity.pdbx_description
1 polymer ?
#
loop_
_entity_poly.entity_id
_entity_poly.type
_entity_poly.pdbx_seq_one_letter_code
_entity_poly.pdbx_strand_id
1 'polypeptide(L)'
;MSTVFLGLRIYCKIWRSRGLWWDDLVLVISWILFTQMGVICQCVINLGFGKYLCDVPPQNRPRISFWGAGVAGCFTNLAIVWSKTSFGITILRLTKYKLRAFVLGVVVAMNIAMVLQAVFVWAKCTPLSKNWSPKTPGTCWSLRSSNGYAVFSGAFSGVCDIFFATLPWHLVWSLRIPRREKIGVVVAMSTGVFAGITSFVKCAKILSLGTRNFNYDGTALVTWSAAVISTTIMASCIPVLRVLFREL
;
A
#
# COMPACT_ATOMS: atom_id res chain seq x y z
N MET A 1 11.79 -7.59 7.20
CA MET A 1 12.22 -8.07 5.87
C MET A 1 12.36 -6.94 4.86
N SER A 2 11.35 -6.07 4.67
CA SER A 2 11.45 -4.88 3.80
C SER A 2 12.65 -3.96 4.12
N THR A 3 13.00 -3.83 5.40
CA THR A 3 14.20 -3.13 5.89
C THR A 3 15.51 -3.62 5.28
N VAL A 4 15.68 -4.94 5.19
CA VAL A 4 16.92 -5.56 4.69
C VAL A 4 17.09 -5.28 3.20
N PHE A 5 16.02 -5.43 2.41
CA PHE A 5 16.04 -5.16 0.97
C PHE A 5 16.28 -3.68 0.66
N LEU A 6 15.67 -2.76 1.43
CA LEU A 6 15.87 -1.33 1.27
C LEU A 6 17.30 -0.92 1.68
N GLY A 7 17.79 -1.45 2.81
CA GLY A 7 19.15 -1.22 3.27
C GLY A 7 20.19 -1.70 2.27
N LEU A 8 20.01 -2.90 1.69
CA LEU A 8 20.90 -3.42 0.65
C LEU A 8 20.89 -2.53 -0.60
N ARG A 9 19.70 -2.07 -1.03
CA ARG A 9 19.57 -1.14 -2.17
C ARG A 9 20.32 0.18 -1.94
N ILE A 10 20.22 0.75 -0.75
CA ILE A 10 20.91 2.01 -0.39
C ILE A 10 22.42 1.79 -0.30
N TYR A 11 22.85 0.74 0.40
CA TYR A 11 24.26 0.38 0.55
C TYR A 11 24.94 0.21 -0.82
N CYS A 12 24.32 -0.52 -1.74
CA CYS A 12 24.87 -0.73 -3.07
C CYS A 12 24.92 0.55 -3.93
N LYS A 13 23.98 1.49 -3.74
CA LYS A 13 24.02 2.79 -4.45
C LYS A 13 25.11 3.71 -3.92
N ILE A 14 25.28 3.75 -2.60
CA ILE A 14 26.33 4.52 -1.94
C ILE A 14 27.71 3.98 -2.34
N TRP A 15 27.90 2.66 -2.29
CA TRP A 15 29.16 2.01 -2.68
C TRP A 15 29.58 2.34 -4.11
N ARG A 16 28.62 2.49 -5.03
CA ARG A 16 28.87 2.68 -6.46
C ARG A 16 28.82 4.16 -6.91
N SER A 17 28.74 5.11 -5.97
CA SER A 17 28.62 6.56 -6.23
C SER A 17 27.53 6.95 -7.23
N ARG A 18 26.51 6.11 -7.42
CA ARG A 18 25.34 6.45 -8.24
C ARG A 18 24.38 7.20 -7.33
N GLY A 19 24.28 8.51 -7.50
CA GLY A 19 23.43 9.38 -6.67
C GLY A 19 22.02 8.84 -6.44
N LEU A 20 21.45 9.17 -5.28
CA LEU A 20 20.08 8.81 -4.92
C LEU A 20 19.12 9.48 -5.88
N TRP A 21 18.27 8.70 -6.55
CA TRP A 21 17.26 9.24 -7.44
C TRP A 21 15.99 9.51 -6.65
N TRP A 22 15.13 10.40 -7.17
CA TRP A 22 13.82 10.72 -6.60
C TRP A 22 12.96 9.48 -6.28
N ASP A 23 13.06 8.42 -7.09
CA ASP A 23 12.39 7.13 -6.83
C ASP A 23 12.83 6.48 -5.51
N ASP A 24 14.12 6.51 -5.18
CA ASP A 24 14.62 5.94 -3.92
C ASP A 24 14.16 6.76 -2.72
N LEU A 25 14.08 8.09 -2.87
CA LEU A 25 13.61 8.99 -1.81
C LEU A 25 12.13 8.72 -1.52
N VAL A 26 11.30 8.57 -2.55
CA VAL A 26 9.88 8.18 -2.42
C VAL A 26 9.74 6.82 -1.74
N LEU A 27 10.61 5.85 -2.07
CA LEU A 27 10.60 4.53 -1.45
C LEU A 27 11.01 4.57 0.03
N VAL A 28 12.02 5.36 0.38
CA VAL A 28 12.45 5.58 1.77
C VAL A 28 11.33 6.24 2.58
N ILE A 29 10.65 7.25 2.02
CA ILE A 29 9.51 7.88 2.69
C ILE A 29 8.38 6.86 2.91
N SER A 30 8.05 6.03 1.91
CA SER A 30 7.07 4.96 2.07
C SER A 30 7.46 3.99 3.21
N TRP A 31 8.74 3.64 3.33
CA TRP A 31 9.24 2.79 4.41
C TRP A 31 9.13 3.47 5.80
N ILE A 32 9.43 4.76 5.91
CA ILE A 32 9.26 5.51 7.17
C ILE A 32 7.78 5.55 7.58
N LEU A 33 6.87 5.78 6.63
CA LEU A 33 5.43 5.77 6.90
C LEU A 33 4.95 4.37 7.35
N PHE A 34 5.53 3.31 6.78
CA PHE A 34 5.24 1.93 7.16
C PHE A 34 5.71 1.61 8.59
N THR A 35 6.90 2.07 9.00
CA THR A 35 7.39 1.85 10.36
C THR A 35 6.58 2.65 11.38
N GLN A 36 6.24 3.91 11.08
CA GLN A 36 5.36 4.73 11.91
C GLN A 36 3.99 4.07 12.12
N MET A 37 3.40 3.53 11.06
CA MET A 37 2.17 2.76 11.14
C MET A 37 2.30 1.55 12.08
N GLY A 38 3.41 0.80 12.00
CA GLY A 38 3.68 -0.32 12.91
C GLY A 38 3.72 0.11 14.38
N VAL A 39 4.38 1.23 14.69
CA VAL A 39 4.46 1.78 16.06
C VAL A 39 3.07 2.18 16.57
N ILE A 40 2.28 2.87 15.76
CA ILE A 40 0.92 3.30 16.15
C ILE A 40 0.02 2.09 16.33
N CYS A 41 0.11 1.08 15.47
CA CYS A 41 -0.62 -0.17 15.64
C CYS A 41 -0.28 -0.86 16.96
N GLN A 42 0.98 -0.90 17.37
CA GLN A 42 1.38 -1.47 18.66
C GLN A 42 0.74 -0.71 19.84
N CYS A 43 0.75 0.63 19.80
CA CYS A 43 0.09 1.45 20.81
C CYS A 43 -1.43 1.20 20.87
N VAL A 44 -2.06 1.03 19.71
CA VAL A 44 -3.51 0.79 19.59
C VAL A 44 -3.89 -0.63 20.04
N ILE A 45 -3.04 -1.63 19.81
CA ILE A 45 -3.18 -2.99 20.35
C ILE A 45 -3.14 -2.96 21.88
N ASN A 46 -2.21 -2.21 22.48
CA ASN A 46 -2.14 -2.05 23.94
C ASN A 46 -3.41 -1.42 24.54
N LEU A 47 -4.16 -0.63 23.77
CA LEU A 47 -5.44 -0.04 24.17
C LEU A 47 -6.62 -1.02 24.07
N GLY A 48 -6.42 -2.20 23.48
CA GLY A 48 -7.45 -3.25 23.32
C GLY A 48 -7.91 -3.50 21.88
N PHE A 49 -7.21 -2.98 20.87
CA PHE A 49 -7.52 -3.28 19.46
C PHE A 49 -7.28 -4.75 19.14
N GLY A 50 -8.18 -5.37 18.37
CA GLY A 50 -8.20 -6.80 18.09
C GLY A 50 -9.03 -7.66 19.05
N LYS A 51 -9.59 -7.08 20.13
CA LYS A 51 -10.61 -7.75 20.96
C LYS A 51 -12.02 -7.46 20.44
N TYR A 52 -12.99 -8.29 20.83
CA TYR A 52 -14.41 -8.02 20.57
C TYR A 52 -14.82 -6.69 21.21
N LEU A 53 -15.74 -5.95 20.56
CA LEU A 53 -16.15 -4.62 21.06
C LEU A 53 -16.65 -4.65 22.52
N CYS A 54 -17.20 -5.79 22.95
CA CYS A 54 -17.69 -6.04 24.30
C CYS A 54 -16.58 -6.00 25.36
N ASP A 55 -15.37 -6.43 25.03
CA ASP A 55 -14.25 -6.55 25.98
C ASP A 55 -13.40 -5.27 26.10
N VAL A 56 -13.71 -4.25 25.28
CA VAL A 56 -12.95 -2.99 25.23
C VAL A 56 -13.62 -1.93 26.11
N PRO A 57 -12.90 -1.35 27.10
CA PRO A 57 -13.41 -0.27 27.92
C PRO A 57 -13.97 0.87 27.08
N PRO A 58 -15.19 1.36 27.36
CA PRO A 58 -15.85 2.37 26.53
C PRO A 58 -15.07 3.69 26.45
N GLN A 59 -14.23 4.01 27.46
CA GLN A 59 -13.36 5.19 27.43
C GLN A 59 -12.23 5.08 26.38
N ASN A 60 -11.78 3.87 26.05
CA ASN A 60 -10.67 3.65 25.13
C ASN A 60 -11.11 3.57 23.65
N ARG A 61 -12.39 3.28 23.40
CA ARG A 61 -12.97 3.20 22.04
C ARG A 61 -12.71 4.43 21.16
N PRO A 62 -12.91 5.69 21.60
CA PRO A 62 -12.64 6.86 20.76
C PRO A 62 -11.15 7.02 20.45
N ARG A 63 -10.25 6.68 21.40
CA ARG A 63 -8.81 6.72 21.19
C ARG A 63 -8.38 5.69 20.15
N ILE A 64 -8.93 4.47 20.21
CA ILE A 64 -8.67 3.40 19.25
C ILE A 64 -9.15 3.80 17.84
N SER A 65 -10.34 4.40 17.72
CA SER A 65 -10.86 4.85 16.42
C SER A 65 -9.99 5.96 15.81
N PHE A 66 -9.63 6.97 16.61
CA PHE A 66 -8.80 8.09 16.17
C PHE A 66 -7.39 7.63 15.74
N TRP A 67 -6.67 6.95 16.63
CA TRP A 67 -5.29 6.54 16.37
C TRP A 67 -5.19 5.38 15.37
N GLY A 68 -6.13 4.44 15.41
CA GLY A 68 -6.17 3.28 14.53
C GLY A 68 -6.75 3.60 13.16
N ALA A 69 -8.07 3.85 13.08
CA ALA A 69 -8.75 4.03 11.80
C ALA A 69 -8.44 5.38 11.13
N GLY A 70 -8.20 6.43 11.92
CA GLY A 70 -7.77 7.74 11.41
C GLY A 70 -6.28 7.76 11.09
N VAL A 71 -5.45 7.91 12.12
CA VAL A 71 -4.02 8.19 11.96
C VAL A 71 -3.27 7.03 11.28
N ALA A 72 -3.32 5.81 11.83
CA ALA A 72 -2.66 4.65 11.21
C ALA A 72 -3.29 4.26 9.86
N GLY A 73 -4.61 4.44 9.71
CA GLY A 73 -5.32 4.30 8.43
C GLY A 73 -4.78 5.25 7.35
N CYS A 74 -4.41 6.47 7.71
CA CYS A 74 -3.85 7.42 6.74
C CYS A 74 -2.39 7.14 6.42
N PHE A 75 -1.59 6.78 7.43
CA PHE A 75 -0.21 6.36 7.18
C PHE A 75 -0.14 5.10 6.31
N THR A 76 -1.02 4.12 6.52
CA THR A 76 -1.11 2.94 5.63
C THR A 76 -1.47 3.34 4.20
N ASN A 77 -2.50 4.15 3.99
CA ASN A 77 -2.89 4.58 2.64
C ASN A 77 -1.76 5.35 1.95
N LEU A 78 -1.12 6.31 2.64
CA LEU A 78 0.01 7.05 2.09
C LEU A 78 1.20 6.12 1.77
N ALA A 79 1.53 5.18 2.66
CA ALA A 79 2.60 4.21 2.41
C ALA A 79 2.31 3.34 1.18
N ILE A 80 1.07 2.88 1.00
CA ILE A 80 0.64 2.11 -0.19
C ILE A 80 0.77 2.97 -1.45
N VAL A 81 0.27 4.20 -1.43
CA VAL A 81 0.33 5.13 -2.58
C VAL A 81 1.78 5.37 -2.99
N TRP A 82 2.64 5.71 -2.04
CA TRP A 82 4.04 6.02 -2.32
C TRP A 82 4.84 4.80 -2.78
N SER A 83 4.63 3.63 -2.16
CA SER A 83 5.30 2.39 -2.60
C SER A 83 4.89 1.99 -4.01
N LYS A 84 3.60 2.06 -4.35
CA LYS A 84 3.11 1.75 -5.69
C LYS A 84 3.57 2.77 -6.73
N THR A 85 3.66 4.05 -6.36
CA THR A 85 4.19 5.08 -7.26
C THR A 85 5.66 4.87 -7.57
N SER A 86 6.49 4.52 -6.58
CA SER A 86 7.90 4.13 -6.83
C SER A 86 7.98 2.91 -7.75
N PHE A 87 7.15 1.89 -7.51
CA PHE A 87 7.10 0.72 -8.39
C PHE A 87 6.67 1.08 -9.83
N GLY A 88 5.64 1.91 -9.98
CA GLY A 88 5.17 2.40 -11.27
C GLY A 88 6.23 3.22 -12.02
N ILE A 89 6.97 4.09 -11.32
CA ILE A 89 8.10 4.83 -11.89
C ILE A 89 9.22 3.89 -12.35
N THR A 90 9.50 2.83 -11.57
CA THR A 90 10.49 1.82 -11.93
C THR A 90 10.10 1.10 -13.24
N ILE A 91 8.83 0.74 -13.41
CA ILE A 91 8.31 0.15 -14.66
C ILE A 91 8.32 1.17 -15.81
N LEU A 92 7.98 2.43 -15.54
CA LEU A 92 8.00 3.50 -16.53
C LEU A 92 9.38 3.66 -17.18
N ARG A 93 10.45 3.47 -16.40
CA ARG A 93 11.84 3.49 -16.90
C ARG A 93 12.19 2.31 -17.80
N LEU A 94 11.52 1.17 -17.62
CA LEU A 94 11.73 -0.04 -18.42
C LEU A 94 10.92 -0.03 -19.72
N THR A 95 9.95 0.88 -19.85
CA THR A 95 8.93 0.86 -20.90
C THR A 95 9.26 1.83 -22.06
N LYS A 96 8.99 1.43 -23.30
CA LYS A 96 9.20 2.24 -24.53
C LYS A 96 8.19 3.39 -24.67
N TYR A 97 8.51 4.38 -25.51
CA TYR A 97 7.83 5.68 -25.58
C TYR A 97 6.29 5.64 -25.71
N LYS A 98 5.72 4.75 -26.55
CA LYS A 98 4.26 4.67 -26.76
C LYS A 98 3.51 4.17 -25.53
N LEU A 99 4.06 3.18 -24.84
CA LEU A 99 3.42 2.55 -23.68
C LEU A 99 3.69 3.37 -22.40
N ARG A 100 4.70 4.25 -22.41
CA ARG A 100 5.06 5.13 -21.30
C ARG A 100 3.93 6.10 -20.92
N ALA A 101 3.30 6.75 -21.90
CA ALA A 101 2.20 7.69 -21.64
C ALA A 101 0.98 6.97 -21.00
N PHE A 102 0.66 5.77 -21.50
CA PHE A 102 -0.41 4.95 -20.94
C PHE A 102 -0.13 4.52 -19.50
N VAL A 103 1.07 4.00 -19.22
CA VAL A 103 1.49 3.59 -17.87
C VAL A 103 1.46 4.78 -16.91
N LEU A 104 1.92 5.95 -17.34
CA LEU A 104 1.86 7.17 -16.53
C LEU A 104 0.39 7.55 -16.21
N GLY A 105 -0.50 7.49 -17.19
CA GLY A 105 -1.93 7.73 -16.99
C GLY A 105 -2.54 6.78 -15.95
N VAL A 106 -2.22 5.49 -16.01
CA VAL A 106 -2.69 4.49 -15.04
C VAL A 106 -2.14 4.78 -13.64
N VAL A 107 -0.84 5.09 -13.52
CA VAL A 107 -0.23 5.46 -12.22
C VAL A 107 -0.91 6.69 -11.64
N VAL A 108 -1.12 7.74 -12.43
CA VAL A 108 -1.76 8.98 -11.98
C VAL A 108 -3.21 8.72 -11.56
N ALA A 109 -3.99 7.98 -12.37
CA ALA A 109 -5.37 7.63 -12.03
C ALA A 109 -5.45 6.84 -10.72
N MET A 110 -4.56 5.87 -10.51
CA MET A 110 -4.48 5.08 -9.29
C MET A 110 -4.15 5.95 -8.08
N ASN A 111 -3.18 6.86 -8.21
CA ASN A 111 -2.81 7.81 -7.16
C ASN A 111 -3.99 8.69 -6.77
N ILE A 112 -4.69 9.26 -7.75
CA ILE A 112 -5.87 10.12 -7.50
C ILE A 112 -6.94 9.34 -6.73
N ALA A 113 -7.28 8.13 -7.18
CA ALA A 113 -8.30 7.31 -6.52
C ALA A 113 -7.94 6.98 -5.05
N MET A 114 -6.67 6.67 -4.77
CA MET A 114 -6.21 6.33 -3.42
C MET A 114 -6.05 7.56 -2.51
N VAL A 115 -5.61 8.70 -3.06
CA VAL A 115 -5.53 9.96 -2.31
C VAL A 115 -6.92 10.44 -1.92
N LEU A 116 -7.89 10.38 -2.83
CA LEU A 116 -9.29 10.68 -2.53
C LEU A 116 -9.84 9.76 -1.44
N GLN A 117 -9.49 8.47 -1.45
CA GLN A 117 -9.84 7.54 -0.38
C GLN A 117 -9.26 7.98 0.97
N ALA A 118 -7.99 8.40 1.01
CA ALA A 118 -7.35 8.90 2.22
C ALA A 118 -8.02 10.18 2.75
N VAL A 119 -8.47 11.08 1.86
CA VAL A 119 -9.21 12.29 2.23
C VAL A 119 -10.59 11.94 2.78
N PHE A 120 -11.34 11.05 2.10
CA PHE A 120 -12.69 10.66 2.52
C PHE A 120 -12.71 9.91 3.86
N VAL A 121 -11.62 9.25 4.26
CA VAL A 121 -11.51 8.65 5.61
C VAL A 121 -11.69 9.70 6.71
N TRP A 122 -11.23 10.93 6.49
CA TRP A 122 -11.44 12.06 7.41
C TRP A 122 -12.73 12.83 7.09
N ALA A 123 -12.98 13.13 5.81
CA ALA A 123 -14.08 13.99 5.40
C ALA A 123 -15.47 13.35 5.41
N LYS A 124 -15.60 12.06 5.78
CA LYS A 124 -16.89 11.34 5.81
C LYS A 124 -17.88 11.83 6.87
N CYS A 125 -17.47 12.66 7.84
CA CYS A 125 -18.33 13.15 8.91
C CYS A 125 -18.20 14.66 9.11
N THR A 126 -19.34 15.32 9.33
CA THR A 126 -19.46 16.74 9.69
C THR A 126 -20.21 16.86 11.02
N PRO A 127 -19.56 17.27 12.13
CA PRO A 127 -18.15 17.67 12.26
C PRO A 127 -17.19 16.48 12.26
N LEU A 128 -15.92 16.73 11.89
CA LEU A 128 -14.85 15.73 11.85
C LEU A 128 -14.74 14.93 13.17
N SER A 129 -15.01 15.60 14.30
CA SER A 129 -15.00 15.01 15.64
C SER A 129 -15.95 13.83 15.82
N LYS A 130 -17.01 13.75 15.01
CA LYS A 130 -17.98 12.64 15.05
C LYS A 130 -17.38 11.31 14.57
N ASN A 131 -16.28 11.35 13.80
CA ASN A 131 -15.61 10.15 13.30
C ASN A 131 -14.99 9.30 14.42
N TRP A 132 -14.44 9.95 15.46
CA TRP A 132 -13.86 9.25 16.62
C TRP A 132 -14.73 9.31 17.88
N SER A 133 -15.63 10.29 17.98
CA SER A 133 -16.58 10.44 19.09
C SER A 133 -18.02 10.25 18.58
N PRO A 134 -18.58 9.03 18.65
CA PRO A 134 -19.92 8.74 18.12
C PRO A 134 -21.04 9.55 18.79
N LYS A 135 -20.80 10.01 20.02
CA LYS A 135 -21.75 10.80 20.83
C LYS A 135 -21.88 12.26 20.36
N THR A 136 -21.02 12.73 19.46
CA THR A 136 -21.07 14.12 18.98
C THR A 136 -22.22 14.31 17.99
N PRO A 137 -23.02 15.40 18.11
CA PRO A 137 -24.05 15.71 17.12
C PRO A 137 -23.44 16.01 15.75
N GLY A 138 -24.13 15.61 14.68
CA GLY A 138 -23.65 15.79 13.30
C GLY A 138 -24.16 14.73 12.33
N THR A 139 -23.73 14.81 11.09
CA THR A 139 -24.07 13.88 10.01
C THR A 139 -22.81 13.19 9.50
N CYS A 140 -22.93 11.91 9.15
CA CYS A 140 -21.87 11.15 8.51
C CYS A 140 -22.43 10.52 7.23
N TRP A 141 -21.56 10.29 6.26
CA TRP A 141 -21.90 9.52 5.07
C TRP A 141 -22.42 8.14 5.43
N SER A 142 -23.32 7.61 4.60
CA SER A 142 -23.84 6.26 4.78
C SER A 142 -22.69 5.25 4.75
N LEU A 143 -22.77 4.21 5.58
CA LEU A 143 -21.78 3.13 5.61
C LEU A 143 -21.62 2.49 4.23
N ARG A 144 -22.71 2.40 3.46
CA ARG A 144 -22.73 1.89 2.08
C ARG A 144 -21.90 2.76 1.14
N SER A 145 -22.03 4.08 1.20
CA SER A 145 -21.27 5.01 0.35
C SER A 145 -19.77 4.98 0.68
N SER A 146 -19.42 4.99 1.98
CA SER A 146 -18.02 4.96 2.42
C SER A 146 -17.34 3.64 2.08
N ASN A 147 -18.00 2.51 2.34
CA ASN A 147 -17.46 1.19 1.98
C ASN A 147 -17.43 0.99 0.47
N GLY A 148 -18.44 1.46 -0.27
CA GLY A 148 -18.47 1.37 -1.74
C GLY A 148 -17.26 2.03 -2.39
N TYR A 149 -16.90 3.24 -1.93
CA TYR A 149 -15.72 3.94 -2.44
C TYR A 149 -14.40 3.26 -2.01
N ALA A 150 -14.32 2.75 -0.78
CA ALA A 150 -13.16 1.99 -0.31
C ALA A 150 -12.92 0.69 -1.10
N VAL A 151 -14.01 0.00 -1.46
CA VAL A 151 -13.96 -1.20 -2.30
C VAL A 151 -13.55 -0.85 -3.72
N PHE A 152 -14.13 0.21 -4.29
CA PHE A 152 -13.78 0.67 -5.64
C PHE A 152 -12.30 1.05 -5.74
N SER A 153 -11.81 1.91 -4.84
CA SER A 153 -10.41 2.34 -4.83
C SER A 153 -9.45 1.15 -4.59
N GLY A 154 -9.80 0.24 -3.68
CA GLY A 154 -9.02 -0.98 -3.42
C GLY A 154 -8.99 -1.94 -4.62
N ALA A 155 -10.13 -2.17 -5.26
CA ALA A 155 -10.23 -3.06 -6.42
C ALA A 155 -9.50 -2.48 -7.62
N PHE A 156 -9.65 -1.18 -7.88
CA PHE A 156 -8.91 -0.48 -8.92
C PHE A 156 -7.40 -0.59 -8.68
N SER A 157 -6.95 -0.39 -7.44
CA SER A 157 -5.55 -0.53 -7.06
C SER A 157 -5.02 -1.96 -7.26
N GLY A 158 -5.82 -2.99 -6.96
CA GLY A 158 -5.47 -4.39 -7.20
C GLY A 158 -5.39 -4.74 -8.69
N VAL A 159 -6.29 -4.21 -9.52
CA VAL A 159 -6.23 -4.35 -10.97
C VAL A 159 -4.96 -3.69 -11.52
N CYS A 160 -4.58 -2.51 -11.02
CA CYS A 160 -3.33 -1.86 -11.39
C CYS A 160 -2.10 -2.71 -11.03
N ASP A 161 -2.09 -3.40 -9.89
CA ASP A 161 -0.98 -4.28 -9.52
C ASP A 161 -0.81 -5.45 -10.49
N ILE A 162 -1.91 -6.10 -10.89
CA ILE A 162 -1.91 -7.17 -11.89
C ILE A 162 -1.45 -6.62 -13.25
N PHE A 163 -1.95 -5.45 -13.64
CA PHE A 163 -1.53 -4.80 -14.87
C PHE A 163 -0.01 -4.52 -14.86
N PHE A 164 0.51 -3.96 -13.78
CA PHE A 164 1.95 -3.72 -13.62
C PHE A 164 2.78 -5.00 -13.57
N ALA A 165 2.23 -6.11 -13.08
CA ALA A 165 2.89 -7.41 -13.14
C ALA A 165 2.95 -7.99 -14.56
N THR A 166 1.92 -7.79 -15.39
CA THR A 166 1.87 -8.33 -16.76
C THR A 166 2.74 -7.55 -17.76
N LEU A 167 2.93 -6.24 -17.55
CA LEU A 167 3.74 -5.39 -18.44
C LEU A 167 5.18 -5.89 -18.68
N PRO A 168 5.99 -6.14 -17.63
CA PRO A 168 7.34 -6.66 -17.83
C PRO A 168 7.34 -8.06 -18.47
N TRP A 169 6.22 -8.81 -18.44
CA TRP A 169 6.15 -10.17 -18.98
C TRP A 169 6.08 -10.11 -20.48
N HIS A 170 5.20 -9.26 -21.01
CA HIS A 170 5.15 -8.96 -22.43
C HIS A 170 6.46 -8.38 -22.96
N LEU A 171 7.11 -7.48 -22.20
CA LEU A 171 8.40 -6.91 -22.58
C LEU A 171 9.51 -7.96 -22.64
N VAL A 172 9.58 -8.86 -21.66
CA VAL A 172 10.62 -9.90 -21.59
C VAL A 172 10.37 -11.04 -22.56
N TRP A 173 9.12 -11.41 -22.85
CA TRP A 173 8.81 -12.44 -23.86
C TRP A 173 9.30 -12.05 -25.24
N SER A 174 9.29 -10.76 -25.56
CA SER A 174 9.79 -10.23 -26.84
C SER A 174 11.32 -10.14 -26.94
N LEU A 175 12.06 -10.22 -25.82
CA LEU A 175 13.51 -10.03 -25.80
C LEU A 175 14.23 -11.35 -25.44
N ARG A 176 15.30 -11.69 -26.18
CA ARG A 176 16.20 -12.80 -25.83
C ARG A 176 17.15 -12.35 -24.70
N ILE A 177 16.69 -12.49 -23.46
CA ILE A 177 17.46 -12.10 -22.26
C ILE A 177 18.10 -13.34 -21.60
N PRO A 178 19.34 -13.28 -21.06
CA PRO A 178 19.96 -14.38 -20.33
C PRO A 178 19.12 -14.87 -19.13
N ARG A 179 19.22 -16.16 -18.79
CA ARG A 179 18.40 -16.83 -17.76
C ARG A 179 18.46 -16.14 -16.39
N ARG A 180 19.62 -15.61 -16.00
CA ARG A 180 19.82 -14.87 -14.74
C ARG A 180 18.91 -13.64 -14.64
N GLU A 181 18.75 -12.92 -15.74
CA GLU A 181 17.91 -11.73 -15.81
C GLU A 181 16.41 -12.08 -15.85
N LYS A 182 16.07 -13.24 -16.44
CA LYS A 182 14.71 -13.78 -16.44
C LYS A 182 14.22 -14.08 -15.01
N ILE A 183 15.08 -14.57 -14.13
CA ILE A 183 14.74 -14.88 -12.73
C ILE A 183 14.29 -13.61 -12.00
N GLY A 184 15.07 -12.53 -12.05
CA GLY A 184 14.71 -11.28 -11.36
C GLY A 184 13.36 -10.71 -11.82
N VAL A 185 13.05 -10.87 -13.11
CA VAL A 185 11.76 -10.44 -13.67
C VAL A 185 10.61 -11.31 -13.14
N VAL A 186 10.78 -12.63 -13.12
CA VAL A 186 9.78 -13.57 -12.58
C VAL A 186 9.49 -13.27 -11.11
N VAL A 187 10.52 -12.99 -10.31
CA VAL A 187 10.34 -12.64 -8.89
C VAL A 187 9.57 -11.31 -8.74
N ALA A 188 9.93 -10.28 -9.51
CA ALA A 188 9.24 -8.99 -9.48
C ALA A 188 7.77 -9.05 -9.94
N MET A 189 7.43 -10.00 -10.81
CA MET A 189 6.05 -10.25 -11.24
C MET A 189 5.25 -10.98 -10.18
N SER A 190 5.85 -11.99 -9.58
CA SER A 190 5.21 -12.79 -8.53
C SER A 190 4.79 -11.90 -7.37
N THR A 191 5.61 -10.91 -7.01
CA THR A 191 5.27 -9.91 -5.98
C THR A 191 4.14 -8.97 -6.40
N GLY A 192 4.06 -8.57 -7.68
CA GLY A 192 2.96 -7.76 -8.20
C GLY A 192 1.62 -8.50 -8.21
N VAL A 193 1.61 -9.77 -8.63
CA VAL A 193 0.40 -10.61 -8.57
C VAL A 193 -0.04 -10.82 -7.12
N PHE A 194 0.91 -11.06 -6.21
CA PHE A 194 0.62 -11.19 -4.78
C PHE A 194 0.03 -9.90 -4.18
N ALA A 195 0.55 -8.72 -4.55
CA ALA A 195 0.00 -7.42 -4.17
C ALA A 195 -1.44 -7.22 -4.70
N GLY A 196 -1.72 -7.68 -5.92
CA GLY A 196 -3.08 -7.70 -6.47
C GLY A 196 -4.03 -8.57 -5.66
N ILE A 197 -3.66 -9.83 -5.40
CA ILE A 197 -4.47 -10.78 -4.62
C ILE A 197 -4.78 -10.23 -3.22
N THR A 198 -3.76 -9.72 -2.54
CA THR A 198 -3.92 -9.14 -1.19
C THR A 198 -4.85 -7.92 -1.21
N SER A 199 -4.83 -7.10 -2.27
CA SER A 199 -5.76 -5.99 -2.47
C SER A 199 -7.20 -6.46 -2.67
N PHE A 200 -7.43 -7.54 -3.43
CA PHE A 200 -8.77 -8.13 -3.59
C PHE A 200 -9.30 -8.76 -2.30
N VAL A 201 -8.45 -9.45 -1.54
CA VAL A 201 -8.82 -10.00 -0.22
C VAL A 201 -9.22 -8.87 0.73
N LYS A 202 -8.49 -7.75 0.73
CA LYS A 202 -8.86 -6.56 1.49
C LYS A 202 -10.23 -6.03 1.09
N CYS A 203 -10.53 -5.94 -0.21
CA CYS A 203 -11.87 -5.55 -0.68
C CYS A 203 -12.95 -6.49 -0.15
N ALA A 204 -12.75 -7.81 -0.26
CA ALA A 204 -13.71 -8.79 0.26
C ALA A 204 -13.94 -8.63 1.78
N LYS A 205 -12.88 -8.34 2.55
CA LYS A 205 -12.99 -8.07 3.99
C LYS A 205 -13.74 -6.77 4.28
N ILE A 206 -13.57 -5.72 3.46
CA ILE A 206 -14.33 -4.47 3.62
C ILE A 206 -15.84 -4.69 3.41
N LEU A 207 -16.24 -5.54 2.45
CA LEU A 207 -17.66 -5.90 2.29
C LEU A 207 -18.20 -6.65 3.51
N SER A 208 -17.36 -7.50 4.13
CA SER A 208 -17.72 -8.27 5.31
C SER A 208 -17.79 -7.46 6.61
N LEU A 209 -17.28 -6.21 6.65
CA LEU A 209 -17.33 -5.34 7.84
C LEU A 209 -18.75 -4.96 8.29
N GLY A 210 -19.78 -5.28 7.50
CA GLY A 210 -21.18 -5.06 7.87
C GLY A 210 -21.65 -5.88 9.09
N THR A 211 -20.92 -6.92 9.48
CA THR A 211 -21.30 -7.83 10.58
C THR A 211 -20.56 -7.54 11.88
N ARG A 212 -21.17 -6.69 12.71
CA ARG A 212 -21.03 -6.55 14.18
C ARG A 212 -19.65 -6.22 14.83
N ASN A 213 -18.48 -6.51 14.26
CA ASN A 213 -17.19 -6.40 14.99
C ASN A 213 -16.04 -5.69 14.24
N PHE A 214 -16.14 -4.37 14.06
CA PHE A 214 -15.12 -3.55 13.41
C PHE A 214 -13.69 -3.67 14.00
N ASN A 215 -13.55 -3.79 15.32
CA ASN A 215 -12.22 -3.87 15.96
C ASN A 215 -11.51 -5.21 15.71
N TYR A 216 -12.25 -6.30 15.57
CA TYR A 216 -11.69 -7.63 15.31
C TYR A 216 -11.32 -7.77 13.84
N ASP A 217 -12.26 -7.46 12.94
CA ASP A 217 -12.03 -7.53 11.49
C ASP A 217 -11.02 -6.49 10.99
N GLY A 218 -10.86 -5.39 11.72
CA GLY A 218 -9.84 -4.37 11.51
C GLY A 218 -8.41 -4.93 11.56
N THR A 219 -8.15 -5.95 12.38
CA THR A 219 -6.81 -6.56 12.48
C THR A 219 -6.39 -7.21 11.16
N ALA A 220 -7.28 -7.98 10.55
CA ALA A 220 -7.02 -8.60 9.25
C ALA A 220 -6.73 -7.54 8.18
N LEU A 221 -7.48 -6.44 8.15
CA LEU A 221 -7.27 -5.35 7.19
C LEU A 221 -5.90 -4.70 7.34
N VAL A 222 -5.45 -4.51 8.58
CA VAL A 222 -4.14 -3.96 8.91
C VAL A 222 -3.03 -4.92 8.46
N THR A 223 -3.17 -6.22 8.74
CA THR A 223 -2.19 -7.25 8.33
C THR A 223 -2.08 -7.36 6.82
N TRP A 224 -3.21 -7.41 6.10
CA TRP A 224 -3.20 -7.45 4.63
C TRP A 224 -2.62 -6.17 4.02
N SER A 225 -2.91 -5.00 4.60
CA SER A 225 -2.31 -3.75 4.14
C SER A 225 -0.80 -3.71 4.37
N ALA A 226 -0.31 -4.25 5.49
CA ALA A 226 1.13 -4.37 5.75
C ALA A 226 1.81 -5.34 4.77
N ALA A 227 1.15 -6.45 4.44
CA ALA A 227 1.64 -7.40 3.44
C ALA A 227 1.79 -6.72 2.07
N VAL A 228 0.78 -5.96 1.62
CA VAL A 228 0.84 -5.16 0.38
C VAL A 228 2.07 -4.25 0.38
N ILE A 229 2.22 -3.38 1.39
CA ILE A 229 3.33 -2.41 1.44
C ILE A 229 4.69 -3.11 1.40
N SER A 230 4.86 -4.15 2.23
CA SER A 230 6.13 -4.88 2.29
C SER A 230 6.49 -5.57 0.97
N THR A 231 5.51 -6.18 0.30
CA THR A 231 5.71 -6.87 -0.98
C THR A 231 5.99 -5.88 -2.11
N THR A 232 5.31 -4.72 -2.13
CA THR A 232 5.58 -3.66 -3.12
C THR A 232 6.97 -3.05 -2.95
N ILE A 233 7.43 -2.82 -1.70
CA ILE A 233 8.81 -2.35 -1.43
C ILE A 233 9.84 -3.37 -1.88
N MET A 234 9.61 -4.67 -1.61
CA MET A 234 10.49 -5.72 -2.11
C MET A 234 10.50 -5.75 -3.65
N ALA A 235 9.32 -5.67 -4.27
CA ALA A 235 9.16 -5.65 -5.72
C ALA A 235 9.95 -4.53 -6.40
N SER A 236 9.92 -3.33 -5.83
CA SER A 236 10.63 -2.17 -6.40
C SER A 236 12.15 -2.29 -6.29
N CYS A 237 12.67 -3.02 -5.30
CA CYS A 237 14.10 -3.25 -5.13
C CYS A 237 14.67 -4.28 -6.13
N ILE A 238 13.88 -5.25 -6.59
CA ILE A 238 14.37 -6.36 -7.43
C ILE A 238 15.03 -5.91 -8.75
N PRO A 239 14.47 -4.98 -9.54
CA PRO A 239 15.12 -4.53 -10.77
C PRO A 239 16.49 -3.89 -10.55
N VAL A 240 16.66 -3.16 -9.44
CA VAL A 240 17.95 -2.52 -9.08
C VAL A 240 18.97 -3.56 -8.66
N LEU A 241 18.56 -4.52 -7.82
CA LEU A 241 19.42 -5.66 -7.44
C LEU A 241 19.80 -6.49 -8.67
N ARG A 242 18.90 -6.68 -9.63
CA ARG A 242 19.19 -7.40 -10.89
C ARG A 242 20.30 -6.73 -11.70
N VAL A 243 20.24 -5.42 -11.90
CA VAL A 243 21.30 -4.68 -12.62
C VAL A 243 22.64 -4.84 -11.90
N LEU A 244 22.62 -4.85 -10.56
CA LEU A 244 23.82 -5.04 -9.76
C LEU A 244 24.45 -6.43 -9.94
N PHE A 245 23.67 -7.51 -9.84
CA PHE A 245 24.17 -8.89 -10.02
C PHE A 245 24.62 -9.22 -11.46
N ARG A 246 24.25 -8.40 -12.45
CA ARG A 246 24.76 -8.52 -13.81
C ARG A 246 26.16 -7.94 -13.96
N GLU A 247 26.49 -6.91 -13.17
CA GLU A 247 27.77 -6.21 -13.24
C GLU A 247 28.77 -6.65 -12.15
N LEU A 248 28.47 -7.75 -11.45
CA LEU A 248 29.41 -8.52 -10.62
C LEU A 248 29.80 -9.80 -11.37
#